data_AF-A0AAE0Q5Y3-F1
#
_entry.id   AF-A0AAE0Q5Y3-F1
#
_cell.length_a   1.000
_cell.length_b   1.000
_cell.length_c   1.000
_cell.angle_alpha   90.00
_cell.angle_beta   90.00
_cell.angle_gamma   90.00
#
_symmetry.space_group_name_H-M   'P 1'
#
loop_
_entity.id
_entity.type
_entity.pdbx_description
1 polymer ?
#
loop_
_entity_poly.entity_id
_entity_poly.type
_entity_poly.pdbx_seq_one_letter_code
_entity_poly.pdbx_strand_id
1 'polypeptide(L)'
;MLMQDLACGFTGAVLQCLRWRYDLNVNPQVQMDDILHICCRWLQPNQLSAKEVAELVAMDQFLQALPAKERKAVGLHSPTPLREFLERLECALATLEIGRDACKDFRPPPCRPQTP
;
A
#
# COMPACT_ATOMS: atom_id res chain seq x y z
N MET A 1 5.99 -22.84 10.97
CA MET A 1 5.69 -22.25 9.64
C MET A 1 4.25 -21.75 9.67
N LEU A 2 4.00 -20.59 10.29
CA LEU A 2 2.65 -20.04 10.46
C LEU A 2 2.72 -18.59 10.97
N MET A 3 3.33 -17.69 10.19
CA MET A 3 3.26 -16.23 10.40
C MET A 3 3.45 -15.48 9.06
N GLN A 4 2.73 -15.90 8.01
CA GLN A 4 2.68 -15.16 6.74
C GLN A 4 1.26 -15.01 6.17
N ASP A 5 0.27 -15.78 6.63
CA ASP A 5 -1.12 -15.67 6.16
C ASP A 5 -1.86 -14.41 6.63
N LEU A 6 -1.41 -13.75 7.71
CA LEU A 6 -2.04 -12.50 8.15
C LEU A 6 -1.68 -11.30 7.25
N ALA A 7 -0.55 -11.35 6.55
CA ALA A 7 -0.02 -10.22 5.79
C ALA A 7 -0.61 -10.12 4.35
N CYS A 8 -1.08 -11.24 3.78
CA CYS A 8 -1.68 -11.25 2.45
C CYS A 8 -3.21 -11.02 2.48
N GLY A 9 -3.86 -11.29 3.61
CA GLY A 9 -5.32 -11.12 3.76
C GLY A 9 -5.79 -9.68 3.91
N PHE A 10 -4.98 -8.80 4.51
CA PHE A 10 -5.41 -7.44 4.86
C PHE A 10 -5.47 -6.50 3.65
N THR A 11 -4.40 -6.45 2.84
CA THR A 11 -4.35 -5.67 1.59
C THR A 11 -5.28 -6.20 0.51
N GLY A 12 -5.52 -7.52 0.48
CA GLY A 12 -6.46 -8.17 -0.44
C GLY A 12 -7.92 -7.82 -0.18
N ALA A 13 -8.33 -7.71 1.09
CA ALA A 13 -9.69 -7.34 1.46
C ALA A 13 -10.02 -5.87 1.16
N VAL A 14 -9.04 -4.95 1.32
CA VAL A 14 -9.24 -3.53 0.99
C VAL A 14 -9.46 -3.33 -0.51
N LEU A 15 -8.60 -3.95 -1.31
CA LEU A 15 -8.71 -3.93 -2.76
C LEU A 15 -10.01 -4.58 -3.23
N GLN A 16 -10.56 -5.57 -2.50
CA GLN A 16 -11.86 -6.16 -2.81
C GLN A 16 -13.05 -5.26 -2.42
N CYS A 17 -13.07 -4.65 -1.23
CA CYS A 17 -14.13 -3.69 -0.83
C CYS A 17 -14.15 -2.49 -1.79
N LEU A 18 -12.98 -1.95 -2.17
CA LEU A 18 -12.86 -0.80 -3.08
C LEU A 18 -13.08 -1.12 -4.56
N ARG A 19 -12.89 -2.38 -4.98
CA ARG A 19 -13.17 -2.83 -6.37
C ARG A 19 -14.52 -3.52 -6.52
N TRP A 20 -15.32 -3.57 -5.46
CA TRP A 20 -16.63 -4.18 -5.48
C TRP A 20 -17.51 -3.53 -6.56
N ARG A 21 -18.28 -4.34 -7.29
CA ARG A 21 -19.17 -3.88 -8.36
C ARG A 21 -20.54 -4.50 -8.17
N TYR A 22 -21.57 -3.70 -8.40
CA TYR A 22 -22.95 -4.13 -8.38
C TYR A 22 -23.24 -5.10 -9.54
N ASP A 23 -23.86 -6.24 -9.25
CA ASP A 23 -24.31 -7.22 -10.23
C ASP A 23 -25.84 -7.12 -10.39
N LEU A 24 -26.31 -6.82 -11.60
CA LEU A 24 -27.75 -6.69 -11.89
C LEU A 24 -28.51 -8.01 -11.79
N ASN A 25 -27.81 -9.15 -11.77
CA ASN A 25 -28.41 -10.49 -11.76
C ASN A 25 -28.51 -11.09 -10.36
N VAL A 26 -27.93 -10.45 -9.34
CA VAL A 26 -27.92 -10.94 -7.95
C VAL A 26 -28.89 -10.14 -7.10
N ASN A 27 -29.54 -10.78 -6.13
CA ASN A 27 -30.43 -10.09 -5.21
C ASN A 27 -29.69 -8.96 -4.45
N PRO A 28 -30.26 -7.74 -4.36
CA PRO A 28 -29.62 -6.61 -3.68
C PRO A 28 -29.29 -6.85 -2.21
N GLN A 29 -30.08 -7.65 -1.49
CA GLN A 29 -29.83 -7.96 -0.08
C GLN A 29 -28.57 -8.82 0.07
N VAL A 30 -28.43 -9.86 -0.76
CA VAL A 30 -27.24 -10.72 -0.78
C VAL A 30 -25.98 -9.91 -1.10
N GLN A 31 -26.07 -9.03 -2.09
CA GLN A 31 -24.98 -8.13 -2.45
C GLN A 31 -24.58 -7.17 -1.32
N MET A 32 -25.57 -6.67 -0.57
CA MET A 32 -25.33 -5.82 0.60
C MET A 32 -24.65 -6.60 1.73
N ASP A 33 -25.12 -7.82 2.01
CA ASP A 33 -24.49 -8.68 3.02
C ASP A 33 -23.05 -9.04 2.65
N ASP A 34 -22.79 -9.33 1.37
CA ASP A 34 -21.46 -9.63 0.85
C ASP A 34 -20.50 -8.46 1.04
N ILE A 35 -20.88 -7.25 0.63
CA ILE A 35 -20.01 -6.07 0.79
C ILE A 35 -19.81 -5.72 2.27
N LEU A 36 -20.84 -5.85 3.11
CA LEU A 36 -20.71 -5.65 4.55
C LEU A 36 -19.73 -6.65 5.17
N HIS A 37 -19.78 -7.92 4.78
CA HIS A 37 -18.86 -8.93 5.28
C HIS A 37 -17.41 -8.64 4.88
N ILE A 38 -17.18 -8.21 3.64
CA ILE A 38 -15.86 -7.82 3.14
C ILE A 38 -15.33 -6.62 3.95
N CYS A 39 -16.15 -5.57 4.11
CA CYS A 39 -15.68 -4.35 4.77
C CYS A 39 -15.57 -4.53 6.30
N CYS A 40 -16.37 -5.40 6.94
CA CYS A 40 -16.17 -5.81 8.34
C CYS A 40 -14.89 -6.62 8.55
N ARG A 41 -14.55 -7.52 7.62
CA ARG A 41 -13.28 -8.27 7.65
C ARG A 41 -12.07 -7.34 7.49
N TRP A 42 -12.22 -6.31 6.65
CA TRP A 42 -11.18 -5.32 6.43
C TRP A 42 -11.02 -4.35 7.62
N LEU A 43 -12.08 -3.63 7.97
CA LEU A 43 -12.03 -2.56 8.97
C LEU A 43 -11.98 -3.07 10.41
N GLN A 44 -12.38 -4.33 10.64
CA GLN A 44 -12.47 -4.93 11.97
C GLN A 44 -13.08 -3.96 13.00
N PRO A 45 -14.28 -3.41 12.74
CA PRO A 45 -14.84 -2.30 13.53
C PRO A 45 -15.08 -2.62 15.01
N ASN A 46 -15.05 -3.91 15.37
CA ASN A 46 -15.16 -4.37 16.77
C ASN A 46 -13.82 -4.38 17.51
N GLN A 47 -12.69 -4.24 16.80
CA GLN A 47 -11.34 -4.28 17.35
C GLN A 47 -10.64 -2.91 17.30
N LEU A 48 -10.99 -2.09 16.30
CA LEU A 48 -10.43 -0.76 16.10
C LEU A 48 -11.39 0.33 16.59
N SER A 49 -10.84 1.37 17.21
CA SER A 49 -11.61 2.59 17.50
C SER A 49 -12.02 3.31 16.21
N ALA A 50 -13.06 4.15 16.28
CA ALA A 50 -13.52 4.95 15.14
C ALA A 50 -12.39 5.79 14.52
N LYS A 51 -11.43 6.25 15.33
CA LYS A 51 -10.26 6.98 14.87
C LYS A 51 -9.31 6.09 14.06
N GLU A 52 -8.98 4.90 14.59
CA GLU A 52 -8.09 3.95 13.91
C GLU A 52 -8.70 3.45 12.60
N VAL A 53 -10.02 3.22 12.57
CA VAL A 53 -10.76 2.89 11.34
C VAL A 53 -10.61 4.01 10.30
N ALA A 54 -10.77 5.29 10.70
CA ALA A 54 -10.62 6.42 9.80
C ALA A 54 -9.17 6.58 9.29
N GLU A 55 -8.18 6.40 10.16
CA GLU A 55 -6.76 6.42 9.80
C GLU A 55 -6.45 5.32 8.78
N LEU A 56 -7.01 4.12 8.96
CA LEU A 56 -6.81 2.98 8.09
C LEU A 56 -7.39 3.21 6.69
N VAL A 57 -8.60 3.76 6.60
CA VAL A 57 -9.23 4.16 5.33
C VAL A 57 -8.39 5.24 4.63
N ALA A 58 -7.94 6.25 5.38
CA ALA A 58 -7.14 7.36 4.83
C ALA A 58 -5.78 6.88 4.31
N MET A 59 -5.11 5.98 5.03
CA MET A 59 -3.83 5.39 4.63
C MET A 59 -3.96 4.57 3.33
N ASP A 60 -5.02 3.78 3.18
CA ASP A 60 -5.22 3.01 1.95
C ASP A 60 -5.48 3.93 0.75
N GLN A 61 -6.37 4.92 0.92
CA GLN A 61 -6.66 5.88 -0.13
C GLN A 61 -5.39 6.67 -0.53
N PHE A 62 -4.54 7.01 0.43
CA PHE A 62 -3.26 7.66 0.21
C PHE A 62 -2.31 6.77 -0.62
N LEU A 63 -2.18 5.49 -0.24
CA LEU A 63 -1.39 4.51 -1.01
C LEU A 63 -1.87 4.35 -2.45
N GLN A 64 -3.18 4.40 -2.68
CA GLN A 64 -3.77 4.35 -4.03
C GLN A 64 -3.56 5.62 -4.85
N ALA A 65 -3.44 6.78 -4.20
CA ALA A 65 -3.11 8.03 -4.85
C ALA A 65 -1.61 8.15 -5.21
N LEU A 66 -0.72 7.44 -4.50
CA LEU A 66 0.71 7.48 -4.77
C LEU A 66 1.06 6.97 -6.18
N PRO A 67 2.03 7.58 -6.88
CA PRO A 67 2.50 7.05 -8.14
C PRO A 67 3.25 5.72 -7.95
N ALA A 68 3.34 4.93 -9.03
CA ALA A 68 3.78 3.54 -8.97
C ALA A 68 5.24 3.35 -8.52
N LYS A 69 6.11 4.36 -8.68
CA LYS A 69 7.53 4.29 -8.28
C LYS A 69 7.66 4.38 -6.76
N GLU A 70 6.95 5.34 -6.18
CA GLU A 70 6.87 5.60 -4.75
C GLU A 70 6.16 4.42 -4.07
N ARG A 71 5.05 3.94 -4.62
CA ARG A 71 4.33 2.76 -4.10
C ARG A 71 5.21 1.50 -4.02
N LYS A 72 6.08 1.27 -5.01
CA LYS A 72 7.01 0.13 -5.01
C LYS A 72 8.12 0.26 -3.96
N ALA A 73 8.64 1.46 -3.76
CA ALA A 73 9.71 1.72 -2.79
C ALA A 73 9.22 1.61 -1.34
N VAL A 74 7.98 2.03 -1.11
CA VAL A 74 7.35 2.04 0.20
C VAL A 74 7.10 0.61 0.70
N GLY A 75 6.89 -0.36 -0.20
CA GLY A 75 6.83 -1.80 0.13
C GLY A 75 5.88 -2.13 1.29
N LEU A 76 4.85 -1.30 1.50
CA LEU A 76 4.03 -1.35 2.70
C LEU A 76 2.97 -2.42 2.53
N HIS A 77 3.19 -3.52 3.25
CA HIS A 77 2.14 -4.41 3.71
C HIS A 77 1.63 -3.80 5.02
N SER A 78 0.35 -3.43 5.09
CA SER A 78 -0.32 -3.03 6.34
C SER A 78 -0.31 -4.22 7.32
N PRO A 79 -0.03 -4.02 8.63
CA PRO A 79 -0.61 -2.97 9.46
C PRO A 79 0.39 -2.30 10.42
N THR A 80 0.42 -0.97 10.48
CA THR A 80 1.05 -0.23 11.59
C THR A 80 0.32 1.09 11.83
N PRO A 81 0.39 1.69 13.04
CA PRO A 81 -0.28 2.95 13.34
C PRO A 81 0.15 4.04 12.34
N LEU A 82 -0.74 4.99 12.06
CA LEU A 82 -0.54 6.05 11.05
C LEU A 82 0.85 6.68 11.10
N ARG A 83 1.40 6.86 12.30
CA ARG A 83 2.76 7.38 12.51
C ARG A 83 3.82 6.54 11.79
N GLU A 84 3.86 5.25 12.05
CA GLU A 84 4.91 4.38 11.49
C GLU A 84 4.75 4.22 9.98
N PHE A 85 3.52 4.28 9.47
CA PHE A 85 3.28 4.37 8.04
C PHE A 85 3.95 5.61 7.42
N LEU A 86 3.76 6.78 8.03
CA LEU A 86 4.35 8.03 7.56
C LEU A 86 5.89 8.00 7.66
N GLU A 87 6.43 7.51 8.77
CA GLU A 87 7.89 7.37 8.95
C GLU A 87 8.51 6.49 7.85
N ARG A 88 7.89 5.34 7.53
CA ARG A 88 8.35 4.47 6.46
C ARG A 88 8.24 5.12 5.08
N LEU A 89 7.16 5.86 4.83
CA LEU A 89 6.97 6.60 3.58
C LEU A 89 8.06 7.67 3.41
N GLU A 90 8.31 8.46 4.45
CA GLU A 90 9.34 9.50 4.45
C GLU A 90 10.73 8.91 4.22
N CYS A 91 11.08 7.82 4.91
CA CYS A 91 12.35 7.11 4.67
C CYS A 91 12.47 6.57 3.24
N ALA A 92 11.38 6.00 2.68
CA ALA A 92 11.39 5.47 1.32
C ALA A 92 11.54 6.59 0.26
N LEU A 93 10.86 7.73 0.45
CA LEU A 93 10.98 8.88 -0.42
C LEU A 93 12.39 9.50 -0.38
N ALA A 94 12.97 9.65 0.82
CA ALA A 94 14.35 10.13 0.97
C ALA A 94 15.35 9.22 0.22
N THR A 95 15.16 7.90 0.28
CA THR A 95 15.99 6.93 -0.46
C THR A 95 15.86 7.09 -1.99
N LEU A 96 14.65 7.38 -2.48
CA LEU A 96 14.39 7.63 -3.90
C LEU A 96 14.96 8.97 -4.40
N GLU A 97 15.13 9.96 -3.52
CA GLU A 97 15.80 11.22 -3.83
C GLU A 97 17.31 11.02 -3.88
N ILE A 98 17.91 10.33 -2.89
CA ILE A 98 19.34 10.01 -2.86
C ILE A 98 19.77 9.22 -4.11
N GLY A 99 18.95 8.26 -4.57
CA GLY A 99 19.22 7.49 -5.79
C GLY A 99 19.12 8.30 -7.09
N ARG A 100 18.35 9.40 -7.11
CA ARG A 100 18.26 10.30 -8.27
C ARG A 100 19.46 11.24 -8.36
N ASP A 101 20.01 11.68 -7.23
CA ASP A 101 21.16 12.56 -7.23
C ASP A 101 22.48 11.81 -7.47
N ALA A 102 22.63 10.60 -6.92
CA ALA A 102 23.78 9.73 -7.24
C ALA A 102 23.92 9.38 -8.74
N CYS A 103 22.80 9.34 -9.47
CA CYS A 103 22.80 9.09 -10.91
C CYS A 103 23.15 10.34 -11.74
N LYS A 104 22.87 11.56 -11.22
CA LYS A 104 23.29 12.81 -11.87
C LYS A 104 24.79 13.06 -11.69
N ASP A 105 25.37 12.60 -10.58
CA ASP A 105 26.77 12.82 -10.24
C ASP A 105 27.71 11.74 -10.81
N PHE A 106 27.18 10.67 -11.41
CA PHE A 106 28.00 9.67 -12.07
C PHE A 106 28.52 10.21 -13.41
N ARG A 107 29.72 10.80 -13.37
CA ARG A 107 30.56 10.96 -14.56
C ARG A 107 31.17 9.59 -14.90
N PRO A 108 30.82 8.96 -16.02
CA PRO A 108 31.45 7.69 -16.40
C PRO A 108 32.97 7.90 -16.49
N PRO A 109 33.79 6.96 -15.98
CA PRO A 109 35.23 7.09 -16.09
C PRO A 109 35.61 7.23 -17.57
N PRO A 110 36.51 8.16 -17.93
CA PRO A 110 36.93 8.29 -19.31
C PRO A 110 37.44 6.93 -19.80
N CYS A 111 36.91 6.47 -20.92
CA CYS A 111 37.39 5.25 -21.57
C CYS A 111 38.90 5.41 -21.76
N ARG A 112 39.71 4.68 -21.00
CA ARG A 112 41.15 4.65 -21.24
C ARG A 112 41.35 4.14 -22.66
N PRO A 113 42.07 4.88 -23.53
CA PRO A 113 42.49 4.30 -24.79
C PRO A 113 43.34 3.07 -24.46
N GLN A 114 42.93 1.93 -24.99
CA GLN A 114 43.75 0.73 -24.98
C GLN A 114 44.92 1.03 -25.92
N THR A 115 46.10 1.23 -25.35
CA THR A 115 47.33 1.41 -26.12
C THR A 115 47.66 0.07 -26.81
N PRO A 116 48.00 0.08 -28.11
CA PRO A 116 48.26 -1.12 -28.91
C PRO A 116 49.45 -1.95 -28.43
#